data_AF-A0A1E3NTD3-F1
#
_entry.id   AF-A0A1E3NTD3-F1
#
_cell.length_a   1.000
_cell.length_b   1.000
_cell.length_c   1.000
_cell.angle_alpha   90.00
_cell.angle_beta   90.00
_cell.angle_gamma   90.00
#
_symmetry.space_group_name_H-M   'P 1'
#
loop_
_entity.id
_entity.type
_entity.pdbx_description
1 polymer ?
#
loop_
_entity_poly.entity_id
_entity_poly.type
_entity_poly.pdbx_seq_one_letter_code
_entity_poly.pdbx_strand_id
1 'polypeptide(L)'
;MGGFPITSTSPPQSDTSAVVEQFLSKILETLDGSIPNPQSITQILPQLHQHPRIIIDGNPFGSKEQFQQLWATLPLSTHQVASCDVHFIPSSDGQQVNPNQGQFIVLAHLKVRFDESGRNRVGETALFNSAPTSSTRAIWSHWFGVSLSFVVDSTISNNFNTESISTWDYRFTESPVNSIFQVN
;
A
#
# COMPACT_ATOMS: atom_id res chain seq x y z
N MET A 1 -36.27 35.97 12.90
CA MET A 1 -34.95 35.31 12.78
C MET A 1 -35.00 34.04 13.60
N GLY A 2 -35.27 32.89 12.97
CA GLY A 2 -35.31 31.59 13.64
C GLY A 2 -33.96 30.89 13.46
N GLY A 3 -33.26 30.63 14.56
CA GLY A 3 -32.01 29.88 14.55
C GLY A 3 -32.28 28.39 14.38
N PHE A 4 -31.63 27.76 13.40
CA PHE A 4 -31.60 26.31 13.26
C PHE A 4 -30.63 25.71 14.30
N PRO A 5 -31.04 24.71 15.09
CA PRO A 5 -30.10 23.98 15.94
C PRO A 5 -29.25 23.05 15.06
N ILE A 6 -27.94 23.29 15.02
CA ILE A 6 -26.96 22.31 14.54
C ILE A 6 -26.78 21.23 15.61
N THR A 7 -27.58 20.17 15.54
CA THR A 7 -27.30 18.95 16.31
C THR A 7 -26.16 18.21 15.63
N SER A 8 -24.93 18.38 16.13
CA SER A 8 -23.79 17.53 15.78
C SER A 8 -23.95 16.18 16.48
N THR A 9 -24.87 15.35 16.03
CA THR A 9 -24.85 13.93 16.38
C THR A 9 -23.82 13.27 15.48
N SER A 10 -22.59 13.14 15.97
CA SER A 10 -21.63 12.20 15.39
C SER A 10 -22.32 10.83 15.35
N PRO A 11 -22.43 10.18 14.18
CA PRO A 11 -22.98 8.83 14.11
C PRO A 11 -22.15 7.89 14.99
N PRO A 12 -22.72 6.76 15.45
CA PRO A 12 -22.00 5.80 16.27
C PRO A 12 -20.72 5.39 15.54
N GLN A 13 -19.57 5.84 16.05
CA GLN A 13 -18.24 5.41 15.62
C GLN A 13 -18.11 3.92 15.98
N SER A 14 -18.60 3.05 15.10
CA SER A 14 -17.86 1.81 14.89
C SER A 14 -16.43 2.21 14.57
N ASP A 15 -15.45 1.48 15.13
CA ASP A 15 -14.04 1.86 15.04
C ASP A 15 -13.54 1.66 13.60
N THR A 16 -13.88 2.60 12.72
CA THR A 16 -13.55 2.61 11.30
C THR A 16 -12.04 2.63 11.09
N SER A 17 -11.30 3.16 12.07
CA SER A 17 -9.84 3.14 12.09
C SER A 17 -9.30 1.70 12.14
N ALA A 18 -9.87 0.84 12.99
CA ALA A 18 -9.44 -0.55 13.13
C ALA A 18 -9.64 -1.37 11.84
N VAL A 19 -10.74 -1.13 11.10
CA VAL A 19 -10.98 -1.77 9.80
C VAL A 19 -9.93 -1.34 8.78
N VAL A 20 -9.59 -0.05 8.76
CA VAL A 20 -8.58 0.50 7.86
C VAL A 20 -7.18 -0.01 8.21
N GLU A 21 -6.85 -0.20 9.50
CA GLU A 21 -5.56 -0.79 9.92
C GLU A 21 -5.43 -2.25 9.49
N GLN A 22 -6.50 -3.04 9.58
CA GLN A 22 -6.52 -4.41 9.06
C GLN A 22 -6.38 -4.43 7.53
N PHE A 23 -7.05 -3.49 6.85
CA PHE A 23 -6.92 -3.33 5.41
C PHE A 23 -5.50 -2.91 5.00
N LEU A 24 -4.87 -1.99 5.74
CA LEU A 24 -3.47 -1.62 5.54
C LEU A 24 -2.55 -2.82 5.72
N SER A 25 -2.74 -3.61 6.78
CA SER A 25 -1.98 -4.85 6.98
C SER A 25 -2.12 -5.79 5.78
N LYS A 26 -3.34 -5.91 5.23
CA LYS A 26 -3.58 -6.73 4.04
C LYS A 26 -2.89 -6.20 2.80
N ILE A 27 -2.89 -4.89 2.58
CA ILE A 27 -2.15 -4.23 1.51
C ILE A 27 -0.66 -4.58 1.60
N LEU A 28 -0.06 -4.41 2.78
CA LEU A 28 1.36 -4.68 2.99
C LEU A 28 1.71 -6.15 2.75
N GLU A 29 0.85 -7.09 3.15
CA GLU A 29 1.01 -8.51 2.79
C GLU A 29 1.10 -8.73 1.28
N THR A 30 0.30 -8.00 0.48
CA THR A 30 0.35 -8.14 -0.99
C THR A 30 1.61 -7.54 -1.59
N LEU A 31 2.15 -6.47 -1.01
CA LEU A 31 3.41 -5.86 -1.44
C LEU A 31 4.62 -6.73 -1.08
N ASP A 32 4.55 -7.45 0.03
CA ASP A 32 5.59 -8.35 0.55
C ASP A 32 5.49 -9.78 0.01
N GLY A 33 4.45 -10.08 -0.76
CA GLY A 33 4.25 -11.39 -1.38
C GLY A 33 5.38 -11.77 -2.35
N SER A 34 5.78 -13.05 -2.31
CA SER A 34 6.65 -13.64 -3.32
C SER A 34 5.92 -13.75 -4.66
N ILE A 35 6.65 -13.66 -5.77
CA ILE A 35 6.09 -13.81 -7.12
C ILE A 35 6.71 -15.08 -7.70
N PRO A 36 6.11 -16.27 -7.51
CA PRO A 36 6.70 -17.52 -8.00
C PRO A 36 6.59 -17.69 -9.52
N ASN A 37 5.67 -16.97 -10.16
CA ASN A 37 5.46 -16.99 -11.60
C ASN A 37 4.97 -15.62 -12.12
N PRO A 38 5.12 -15.32 -13.42
CA PRO A 38 4.69 -14.04 -13.99
C PRO A 38 3.20 -13.72 -13.80
N GLN A 39 2.34 -14.73 -13.70
CA GLN A 39 0.90 -14.55 -13.51
C GLN A 39 0.56 -13.97 -12.12
N SER A 40 1.41 -14.25 -11.12
CA SER A 40 1.29 -13.72 -9.76
C SER A 40 1.56 -12.21 -9.66
N ILE A 41 2.09 -11.55 -10.69
CA ILE A 41 2.28 -10.09 -10.69
C ILE A 41 0.96 -9.34 -10.45
N THR A 42 -0.16 -9.90 -10.94
CA THR A 42 -1.51 -9.33 -10.75
C THR A 42 -1.97 -9.34 -9.29
N GLN A 43 -1.31 -10.14 -8.43
CA GLN A 43 -1.59 -10.25 -6.99
C GLN A 43 -0.86 -9.18 -6.16
N ILE A 44 -0.03 -8.35 -6.79
CA ILE A 44 0.58 -7.19 -6.13
C ILE A 44 -0.47 -6.10 -6.05
N LEU A 45 -0.85 -5.71 -4.83
CA LEU A 45 -1.83 -4.66 -4.56
C LEU A 45 -3.10 -4.74 -5.45
N PRO A 46 -3.81 -5.88 -5.45
CA PRO A 46 -4.99 -6.08 -6.28
C PRO A 46 -6.11 -5.09 -5.95
N GLN A 47 -6.08 -4.45 -4.78
CA GLN A 47 -7.04 -3.47 -4.31
C GLN A 47 -7.01 -2.13 -5.07
N LEU A 48 -6.00 -1.87 -5.90
CA LEU A 48 -6.01 -0.72 -6.79
C LEU A 48 -7.20 -0.80 -7.76
N HIS A 49 -7.88 0.34 -7.97
CA HIS A 49 -8.84 0.49 -9.05
C HIS A 49 -8.19 0.23 -10.41
N GLN A 50 -9.01 -0.03 -11.43
CA GLN A 50 -8.56 -0.12 -12.84
C GLN A 50 -7.88 1.16 -13.34
N HIS A 51 -8.32 2.33 -12.85
CA HIS A 51 -7.77 3.63 -13.20
C HIS A 51 -7.35 4.43 -11.95
N PRO A 52 -6.31 3.97 -11.24
CA PRO A 52 -5.86 4.61 -10.00
C PRO A 52 -4.92 5.78 -10.32
N ARG A 53 -4.84 6.75 -9.41
CA ARG A 53 -3.76 7.76 -9.41
C ARG A 53 -2.61 7.23 -8.56
N ILE A 54 -1.51 6.85 -9.20
CA ILE A 54 -0.36 6.25 -8.53
C ILE A 54 0.83 7.19 -8.63
N ILE A 55 1.51 7.42 -7.50
CA ILE A 55 2.74 8.19 -7.39
C ILE A 55 3.72 7.37 -6.55
N ILE A 56 4.96 7.23 -7.03
CA ILE A 56 6.07 6.65 -6.26
C ILE A 56 7.23 7.63 -6.28
N ASP A 57 7.67 8.09 -5.10
CA ASP A 57 8.74 9.08 -4.94
C ASP A 57 8.56 10.36 -5.78
N GLY A 58 7.31 10.77 -5.97
CA GLY A 58 6.94 11.92 -6.80
C GLY A 58 6.85 11.64 -8.30
N ASN A 59 7.15 10.42 -8.75
CA ASN A 59 6.99 9.99 -10.13
C ASN A 59 5.59 9.38 -10.35
N PRO A 60 4.76 9.93 -11.26
CA PRO A 60 3.43 9.39 -11.53
C PRO A 60 3.47 8.14 -12.42
N PHE A 61 2.55 7.20 -12.18
CA PHE A 61 2.36 5.99 -12.99
C PHE A 61 1.02 6.05 -13.73
N GLY A 62 1.02 5.61 -14.99
CA GLY A 62 -0.13 5.72 -15.89
C GLY A 62 -1.17 4.62 -15.73
N SER A 63 -0.82 3.48 -15.11
CA SER A 63 -1.75 2.38 -14.90
C SER A 63 -1.37 1.47 -13.72
N LYS A 64 -2.33 0.67 -13.26
CA LYS A 64 -2.14 -0.39 -12.25
C LYS A 64 -1.09 -1.40 -12.71
N GLU A 65 -1.12 -1.80 -13.98
CA GLU A 65 -0.20 -2.79 -14.55
C GLU A 65 1.24 -2.26 -14.55
N GLN A 66 1.44 -0.99 -14.90
CA GLN A 66 2.78 -0.38 -14.86
C GLN A 66 3.35 -0.40 -13.44
N PHE A 67 2.54 -0.07 -12.43
CA PHE A 67 2.93 -0.18 -11.03
C PHE A 67 3.28 -1.62 -10.64
N GLN A 68 2.42 -2.59 -10.98
CA GLN A 68 2.65 -4.01 -10.63
C GLN A 68 3.91 -4.56 -11.29
N GLN A 69 4.16 -4.21 -12.56
CA GLN A 69 5.38 -4.59 -13.27
C GLN A 69 6.62 -3.97 -12.62
N LEU A 70 6.59 -2.69 -12.27
CA LEU A 70 7.69 -2.06 -11.54
C LEU A 70 7.94 -2.78 -10.21
N TRP A 71 6.90 -2.94 -9.40
CA TRP A 71 7.03 -3.54 -8.07
C TRP A 71 7.55 -4.98 -8.14
N ALA A 72 7.20 -5.72 -9.19
CA ALA A 72 7.71 -7.07 -9.43
C ALA A 72 9.22 -7.12 -9.71
N THR A 73 9.81 -6.04 -10.23
CA THR A 73 11.26 -5.94 -10.46
C THR A 73 12.05 -5.59 -9.20
N LEU A 74 11.37 -5.04 -8.17
CA LEU A 74 12.02 -4.71 -6.89
C LEU A 74 12.37 -6.00 -6.14
N PRO A 75 13.43 -5.98 -5.30
CA PRO A 75 13.70 -7.08 -4.39
C PRO A 75 12.50 -7.39 -3.48
N LEU A 76 12.50 -8.58 -2.88
CA LEU A 76 11.50 -8.93 -1.88
C LEU A 76 11.53 -7.88 -0.76
N SER A 77 10.37 -7.37 -0.37
CA SER A 77 10.22 -6.37 0.67
C SER A 77 9.62 -6.99 1.93
N THR A 78 9.82 -6.33 3.06
CA THR A 78 8.98 -6.52 4.24
C THR A 78 8.69 -5.18 4.89
N HIS A 79 7.40 -4.87 5.06
CA HIS A 79 6.93 -3.63 5.64
C HIS A 79 6.50 -3.82 7.09
N GLN A 80 6.62 -2.75 7.87
CA GLN A 80 6.09 -2.65 9.22
C GLN A 80 5.47 -1.27 9.42
N VAL A 81 4.22 -1.24 9.89
CA VAL A 81 3.53 0.01 10.23
C VAL A 81 4.16 0.62 11.48
N ALA A 82 4.53 1.90 11.41
CA ALA A 82 5.01 2.69 12.54
C ALA A 82 3.90 3.58 13.11
N SER A 83 3.10 4.20 12.24
CA SER A 83 1.90 4.94 12.62
C SER A 83 0.89 4.96 11.47
N CYS A 84 -0.38 5.14 11.80
CA CYS A 84 -1.47 5.25 10.84
C CYS A 84 -2.46 6.30 11.37
N ASP A 85 -2.89 7.21 10.50
CA ASP A 85 -3.95 8.17 10.76
C ASP A 85 -5.00 8.06 9.65
N VAL A 86 -6.27 8.15 10.04
CA VAL A 86 -7.40 7.79 9.18
C VAL A 86 -8.52 8.80 9.34
N HIS A 87 -8.89 9.45 8.25
CA HIS A 87 -10.02 10.38 8.20
C HIS A 87 -11.09 9.87 7.23
N PHE A 88 -12.32 9.77 7.69
CA PHE A 88 -13.46 9.44 6.85
C PHE A 88 -14.09 10.70 6.25
N ILE A 89 -14.30 10.71 4.95
CA ILE A 89 -14.99 11.75 4.20
C ILE A 89 -16.31 11.17 3.69
N PRO A 90 -17.46 11.58 4.25
CA PRO A 90 -18.77 11.19 3.75
C PRO A 90 -18.98 11.67 2.31
N SER A 91 -19.57 10.81 1.48
CA SER A 91 -20.02 11.20 0.14
C SER A 91 -21.40 11.84 0.22
N SER A 92 -21.60 12.90 -0.55
CA SER A 92 -22.90 13.55 -0.74
C SER A 92 -23.39 13.29 -2.15
N ASP A 93 -24.42 12.47 -2.32
CA ASP A 93 -25.06 12.30 -3.62
C ASP A 93 -26.25 13.25 -3.72
N GLY A 94 -26.07 14.35 -4.45
CA GLY A 94 -27.12 15.27 -4.92
C GLY A 94 -27.88 16.12 -3.89
N GLN A 95 -28.18 15.62 -2.68
CA GLN A 95 -28.88 16.36 -1.62
C GLN A 95 -28.94 15.64 -0.26
N GLN A 96 -28.51 14.38 -0.16
CA GLN A 96 -28.38 13.67 1.11
C GLN A 96 -26.95 13.14 1.30
N VAL A 97 -26.37 13.47 2.45
CA VAL A 97 -25.13 12.86 2.92
C VAL A 97 -25.48 11.48 3.47
N ASN A 98 -24.99 10.41 2.85
CA ASN A 98 -25.09 9.09 3.44
C ASN A 98 -23.90 8.91 4.40
N PRO A 99 -24.11 8.89 5.73
CA PRO A 99 -23.00 8.80 6.68
C PRO A 99 -22.22 7.49 6.60
N ASN A 100 -22.75 6.48 5.88
CA ASN A 100 -22.13 5.16 5.74
C ASN A 100 -21.44 4.95 4.38
N GLN A 101 -21.54 5.92 3.46
CA GLN A 101 -20.89 5.88 2.15
C GLN A 101 -19.94 7.05 2.01
N GLY A 102 -18.70 6.76 1.65
CA GLY A 102 -17.66 7.75 1.59
C GLY A 102 -16.31 7.12 1.32
N GLN A 103 -15.26 7.89 1.57
CA GLN A 103 -13.88 7.49 1.36
C GLN A 103 -13.07 7.72 2.62
N PHE A 104 -12.14 6.83 2.90
CA PHE A 104 -11.10 7.06 3.89
C PHE A 104 -9.89 7.68 3.21
N ILE A 105 -9.37 8.75 3.79
CA ILE A 105 -8.02 9.23 3.55
C ILE A 105 -7.14 8.64 4.63
N VAL A 106 -6.09 7.95 4.21
CA VAL A 106 -5.17 7.26 5.10
C VAL A 106 -3.77 7.82 4.91
N LEU A 107 -3.14 8.20 6.02
CA LEU A 107 -1.73 8.55 6.07
C LEU A 107 -1.01 7.59 7.01
N ALA A 108 -0.12 6.78 6.46
CA ALA A 108 0.66 5.81 7.20
C ALA A 108 2.16 6.12 7.08
N HIS A 109 2.88 5.97 8.20
CA HIS A 109 4.33 5.90 8.19
C HIS A 109 4.75 4.45 8.39
N LEU A 110 5.62 3.98 7.50
CA LEU A 110 6.08 2.60 7.47
C LEU A 110 7.60 2.57 7.60
N LYS A 111 8.09 1.42 8.06
CA LYS A 111 9.47 1.00 7.84
C LYS A 111 9.46 -0.13 6.83
N VAL A 112 10.35 -0.10 5.85
CA VAL A 112 10.52 -1.18 4.86
C VAL A 112 11.97 -1.61 4.81
N ARG A 113 12.23 -2.89 4.56
CA ARG A 113 13.56 -3.41 4.24
C ARG A 113 13.46 -4.39 3.08
N PHE A 114 14.55 -4.53 2.35
CA PHE A 114 14.60 -5.28 1.10
C PHE A 114 15.56 -6.47 1.20
N ASP A 115 15.33 -7.50 0.40
CA ASP A 115 16.25 -8.63 0.27
C ASP A 115 17.47 -8.24 -0.57
N GLU A 116 18.64 -8.23 0.06
CA GLU A 116 19.94 -7.91 -0.53
C GLU A 116 20.72 -9.18 -0.90
N SER A 117 20.09 -10.36 -0.91
CA SER A 117 20.73 -11.61 -1.31
C SER A 117 21.13 -11.67 -2.79
N GLY A 118 20.77 -10.66 -3.59
CA GLY A 118 20.99 -10.63 -5.03
C GLY A 118 20.00 -11.48 -5.83
N ARG A 119 18.92 -11.94 -5.18
CA ARG A 119 17.81 -12.66 -5.82
C ARG A 119 16.65 -11.72 -6.13
N ASN A 120 16.00 -11.95 -7.26
CA ASN A 120 14.70 -11.35 -7.55
C ASN A 120 13.56 -12.08 -6.80
N ARG A 121 12.32 -11.61 -6.96
CA ARG A 121 11.13 -12.20 -6.29
C ARG A 121 10.75 -13.61 -6.77
N VAL A 122 11.31 -14.09 -7.88
CA VAL A 122 11.19 -15.48 -8.37
C VAL A 122 12.35 -16.38 -7.87
N GLY A 123 13.34 -15.82 -7.16
CA GLY A 123 14.47 -16.55 -6.59
C GLY A 123 15.69 -16.68 -7.50
N GLU A 124 15.68 -16.04 -8.67
CA GLU A 124 16.78 -16.05 -9.62
C GLU A 124 17.82 -14.96 -9.30
N THR A 125 19.08 -15.25 -9.60
CA THR A 125 20.20 -14.29 -9.47
C THR A 125 20.67 -13.81 -10.83
N ALA A 126 21.16 -12.58 -10.93
CA ALA A 126 21.76 -12.05 -12.17
C ALA A 126 23.14 -12.66 -12.52
N LEU A 127 23.65 -13.58 -11.71
CA LEU A 127 24.94 -14.24 -11.94
C LEU A 127 24.81 -15.30 -13.04
N PHE A 128 25.60 -15.15 -14.10
CA PHE A 128 25.71 -16.15 -15.16
C PHE A 128 26.52 -17.35 -14.60
N ASN A 129 25.94 -18.55 -14.61
CA ASN A 129 26.60 -19.82 -14.28
C ASN A 129 26.87 -20.12 -12.78
N SER A 130 26.04 -19.61 -11.88
CA SER A 130 26.11 -19.92 -10.43
C SER A 130 25.61 -21.35 -10.14
N ALA A 131 26.44 -22.16 -9.46
CA ALA A 131 25.98 -23.39 -8.81
C ALA A 131 24.86 -23.05 -7.81
N PRO A 132 23.84 -23.91 -7.62
CA PRO A 132 22.70 -23.60 -6.77
C PRO A 132 23.19 -23.31 -5.33
N THR A 133 23.17 -22.03 -4.95
CA THR A 133 23.51 -21.61 -3.59
C THR A 133 22.41 -22.09 -2.65
N SER A 134 22.77 -22.92 -1.67
CA SER A 134 21.88 -23.69 -0.79
C SER A 134 21.09 -22.87 0.24
N SER A 135 21.32 -21.55 0.34
CA SER A 135 20.58 -20.69 1.26
C SER A 135 19.46 -19.95 0.55
N THR A 136 18.22 -20.43 0.72
CA THR A 136 16.98 -19.79 0.26
C THR A 136 16.53 -18.62 1.13
N ARG A 137 17.26 -18.29 2.20
CA ARG A 137 16.86 -17.27 3.17
C ARG A 137 17.18 -15.87 2.67
N ALA A 138 16.20 -14.97 2.75
CA ALA A 138 16.39 -13.55 2.48
C ALA A 138 17.45 -12.93 3.42
N ILE A 139 18.27 -12.04 2.87
CA ILE A 139 19.25 -11.24 3.61
C ILE A 139 18.69 -9.82 3.66
N TRP A 140 18.14 -9.41 4.79
CA TRP A 140 17.43 -8.14 4.88
C TRP A 140 18.37 -6.95 5.06
N SER A 141 18.10 -5.88 4.31
CA SER A 141 18.73 -4.57 4.47
C SER A 141 18.43 -3.92 5.83
N HIS A 142 19.06 -2.78 6.08
CA HIS A 142 18.59 -1.83 7.09
C HIS A 142 17.19 -1.29 6.73
N TRP A 143 16.48 -0.77 7.73
CA TRP A 143 15.17 -0.17 7.55
C TRP A 143 15.25 1.17 6.83
N PHE A 144 14.43 1.33 5.80
CA PHE A 144 14.06 2.56 5.15
C PHE A 144 12.83 3.16 5.83
N GLY A 145 12.71 4.48 5.82
CA GLY A 145 11.49 5.19 6.20
C GLY A 145 10.61 5.42 4.97
N VAL A 146 9.30 5.24 5.13
CA VAL A 146 8.32 5.44 4.05
C VAL A 146 7.12 6.21 4.59
N SER A 147 6.63 7.16 3.79
CA SER A 147 5.33 7.77 3.94
C SER A 147 4.41 7.22 2.85
N LEU A 148 3.29 6.64 3.27
CA LEU A 148 2.25 6.10 2.41
C LEU A 148 0.96 6.90 2.63
N SER A 149 0.44 7.51 1.57
CA SER A 149 -0.87 8.16 1.57
C SER A 149 -1.77 7.49 0.53
N PHE A 150 -2.98 7.11 0.91
CA PHE A 150 -3.93 6.52 -0.03
C PHE A 150 -5.37 6.91 0.29
N VAL A 151 -6.20 6.84 -0.75
CA VAL A 151 -7.65 7.08 -0.65
C VAL A 151 -8.38 5.81 -1.02
N VAL A 152 -9.24 5.34 -0.12
CA VAL A 152 -9.94 4.07 -0.25
C VAL A 152 -11.43 4.22 0.01
N ASP A 153 -12.25 3.52 -0.77
CA ASP A 153 -13.71 3.53 -0.61
C ASP A 153 -14.15 2.78 0.66
N SER A 154 -15.27 3.18 1.27
CA SER A 154 -15.78 2.55 2.50
C SER A 154 -16.22 1.08 2.36
N THR A 155 -16.25 0.57 1.12
CA THR A 155 -16.58 -0.81 0.74
C THR A 155 -15.62 -1.84 1.32
N ILE A 156 -14.41 -1.44 1.74
CA ILE A 156 -13.43 -2.31 2.41
C ILE A 156 -13.97 -3.02 3.65
N SER A 157 -14.99 -2.43 4.30
CA SER A 157 -15.64 -3.02 5.48
C SER A 157 -16.28 -4.39 5.19
N ASN A 158 -16.56 -4.69 3.92
CA ASN A 158 -17.17 -5.94 3.50
C ASN A 158 -16.15 -6.96 2.95
N ASN A 159 -15.09 -6.49 2.28
CA ASN A 159 -14.09 -7.35 1.64
C ASN A 159 -12.78 -6.58 1.38
N PHE A 160 -11.66 -7.05 1.91
CA PHE A 160 -10.33 -6.43 1.71
C PHE A 160 -9.67 -6.75 0.37
N ASN A 161 -10.26 -7.63 -0.45
CA ASN A 161 -9.73 -8.01 -1.76
C ASN A 161 -10.44 -7.30 -2.92
N THR A 162 -11.35 -6.36 -2.64
CA THR A 162 -12.02 -5.58 -3.69
C THR A 162 -11.15 -4.43 -4.16
N GLU A 163 -11.27 -4.10 -5.44
CA GLU A 163 -10.75 -2.85 -5.99
C GLU A 163 -11.45 -1.68 -5.28
N SER A 164 -10.70 -0.99 -4.43
CA SER A 164 -11.20 0.04 -3.52
C SER A 164 -10.26 1.24 -3.37
N ILE A 165 -9.00 1.13 -3.82
CA ILE A 165 -7.99 2.19 -3.72
C ILE A 165 -7.99 3.02 -5.00
N SER A 166 -8.33 4.30 -4.86
CA SER A 166 -8.38 5.26 -5.98
C SER A 166 -7.10 6.07 -6.14
N THR A 167 -6.38 6.31 -5.04
CA THR A 167 -5.12 7.07 -5.02
C THR A 167 -4.10 6.33 -4.18
N TRP A 168 -2.87 6.26 -4.66
CA TRP A 168 -1.73 5.60 -4.01
C TRP A 168 -0.48 6.48 -4.15
N ASP A 169 -0.01 7.07 -3.07
CA ASP A 169 1.22 7.86 -3.01
C ASP A 169 2.19 7.22 -2.02
N TYR A 170 3.28 6.64 -2.55
CA TYR A 170 4.30 5.93 -1.78
C TYR A 170 5.62 6.68 -1.93
N ARG A 171 6.19 7.15 -0.81
CA ARG A 171 7.41 7.95 -0.83
C ARG A 171 8.40 7.48 0.23
N PHE A 172 9.64 7.22 -0.16
CA PHE A 172 10.73 7.04 0.79
C PHE A 172 11.05 8.37 1.46
N THR A 173 11.14 8.34 2.79
CA THR A 173 11.46 9.50 3.63
C THR A 173 12.86 9.43 4.21
N GLU A 174 13.42 8.22 4.35
CA GLU A 174 14.76 7.97 4.90
C GLU A 174 15.35 6.74 4.20
N SER A 175 16.61 6.85 3.77
CA SER A 175 17.36 5.77 3.13
C SER A 175 18.65 5.49 3.92
N PRO A 176 18.86 4.25 4.41
CA PRO A 176 20.05 3.92 5.17
C PRO A 176 21.31 3.92 4.29
N VAL A 177 22.39 4.55 4.78
CA VAL A 177 23.67 4.71 4.06
C VAL A 177 24.33 3.37 3.69
N ASN A 178 24.08 2.31 4.49
CA ASN A 178 24.71 1.00 4.33
C ASN A 178 23.85 -0.01 3.54
N SER A 179 22.78 0.43 2.88
CA SER A 179 21.98 -0.45 2.02
C SER A 179 22.59 -0.54 0.62
N ILE A 180 22.60 -1.75 0.07
CA ILE A 180 22.95 -2.02 -1.33
C ILE A 180 21.79 -1.61 -2.23
N PHE A 181 20.55 -1.75 -1.75
CA PHE A 181 19.39 -1.21 -2.45
C PHE A 181 19.42 0.32 -2.39
N GLN A 182 19.29 0.97 -3.55
CA GLN A 182 19.24 2.43 -3.68
C GLN A 182 17.88 2.85 -4.23
N VAL A 183 17.27 3.82 -3.56
CA VAL A 183 16.06 4.51 -4.01
C VAL A 183 16.50 5.70 -4.85
N ASN A 184 15.93 5.87 -6.04
CA ASN A 184 16.23 6.97 -6.97
C ASN A 184 15.25 8.13 -6.79
#